data_AF-A0A5D0PHU0-F1
#
_entry.id   AF-A0A5D0PHU0-F1
#
_cell.length_a   1.000
_cell.length_b   1.000
_cell.length_c   1.000
_cell.angle_alpha   90.00
_cell.angle_beta   90.00
_cell.angle_gamma   90.00
#
_symmetry.space_group_name_H-M   'P 1'
#
loop_
_entity.id
_entity.type
_entity.pdbx_description
1 polymer ?
#
loop_
_entity_poly.entity_id
_entity_poly.type
_entity_poly.pdbx_seq_one_letter_code
_entity_poly.pdbx_strand_id
1 'polypeptide(L)'
;MRIDDWITLGGVVAAMVTSGWALVYNRAGVQIGKANAATAAAAEKAAAEAAAVAQIERNREHVALRPPPPPEIEGYLEGESSHRALFGDFSVPRDYRVVARAWNGISHTPIALEQVVRANQIRRFCIEPWPEGRQRPQTREIEFEFWPPTETDGVEMWGCPCGRLHPDEQGHWRWRIPVSYIDVLDTIA
;
A
#
# COMPACT_ATOMS: atom_id res chain seq x y z
N MET A 1 -54.94 -17.32 72.04
CA MET A 1 -54.13 -17.02 70.84
C MET A 1 -55.07 -16.42 69.82
N ARG A 2 -54.94 -15.13 69.49
CA ARG A 2 -55.89 -14.42 68.62
C ARG A 2 -55.50 -14.65 67.16
N ILE A 3 -56.50 -14.70 66.27
CA ILE A 3 -56.31 -14.89 64.81
C ILE A 3 -55.42 -13.79 64.21
N ASP A 4 -55.41 -12.61 64.84
CA ASP A 4 -54.64 -11.44 64.43
C ASP A 4 -53.10 -11.64 64.55
N ASP A 5 -52.65 -12.54 65.43
CA ASP A 5 -51.22 -12.83 65.64
C ASP A 5 -50.61 -13.66 64.48
N TRP A 6 -51.42 -14.48 63.79
CA TRP A 6 -50.96 -15.32 62.68
C TRP A 6 -50.73 -14.51 61.39
N ILE A 7 -51.53 -13.46 61.17
CA ILE A 7 -51.43 -12.60 59.99
C ILE A 7 -50.18 -11.72 60.06
N THR A 8 -49.86 -11.20 61.26
CA THR A 8 -48.63 -10.41 61.49
C THR A 8 -47.38 -11.27 61.38
N LEU A 9 -47.37 -12.49 61.93
CA LEU A 9 -46.24 -13.41 61.80
C LEU A 9 -46.02 -13.85 60.33
N GLY A 10 -47.10 -14.14 59.61
CA GLY A 10 -47.05 -14.49 58.17
C GLY A 10 -46.52 -13.35 57.29
N GLY A 11 -46.91 -12.10 57.59
CA GLY A 11 -46.42 -10.91 56.89
C GLY A 11 -44.92 -10.66 57.08
N VAL A 12 -44.38 -10.88 58.29
CA VAL A 12 -42.95 -10.71 58.58
C VAL A 12 -42.10 -11.76 57.86
N VAL A 13 -42.54 -13.02 57.82
CA VAL A 13 -41.82 -14.09 57.10
C VAL A 13 -41.83 -13.85 55.59
N ALA A 14 -42.98 -13.46 55.02
CA ALA A 14 -43.06 -13.11 53.60
C ALA A 14 -42.16 -11.91 53.23
N ALA A 15 -42.09 -10.88 54.09
CA ALA A 15 -41.21 -9.73 53.90
C ALA A 15 -39.71 -10.10 53.98
N MET A 16 -39.32 -11.00 54.89
CA MET A 16 -37.93 -11.48 54.98
C MET A 16 -37.53 -12.33 53.77
N VAL A 17 -38.41 -13.21 53.29
CA VAL A 17 -38.14 -14.03 52.10
C VAL A 17 -38.03 -13.15 50.85
N THR A 18 -38.97 -12.22 50.64
CA THR A 18 -38.94 -11.30 49.49
C THR A 18 -37.72 -10.37 49.52
N SER A 19 -37.33 -9.86 50.69
CA SER A 19 -36.13 -9.03 50.87
C SER A 19 -34.84 -9.82 50.61
N GLY A 20 -34.76 -11.08 51.06
CA GLY A 20 -33.64 -11.97 50.79
C GLY A 20 -33.47 -12.27 49.30
N TRP A 21 -34.58 -12.51 48.60
CA TRP A 21 -34.58 -12.71 47.15
C TRP A 21 -34.14 -11.43 46.41
N ALA A 22 -34.65 -10.26 46.78
CA ALA A 22 -34.23 -8.99 46.18
C ALA A 22 -32.71 -8.71 46.32
N LEU A 23 -32.11 -9.06 47.47
CA LEU A 23 -30.66 -8.96 47.67
C LEU A 23 -29.85 -9.92 46.79
N VAL A 24 -30.32 -11.16 46.61
CA VAL A 24 -29.67 -12.15 45.74
C VAL A 24 -29.76 -11.72 44.27
N TYR A 25 -30.94 -11.27 43.81
CA TYR A 25 -31.12 -10.76 42.43
C TYR A 25 -30.28 -9.51 42.15
N ASN A 26 -30.18 -8.57 43.11
CA ASN A 26 -29.32 -7.39 42.95
C ASN A 26 -27.83 -7.76 42.86
N ARG A 27 -27.35 -8.72 43.67
CA ARG A 27 -25.97 -9.19 43.59
C ARG A 27 -25.67 -9.93 42.29
N ALA A 28 -26.59 -10.77 41.83
CA ALA A 28 -26.49 -11.46 40.54
C ALA A 28 -26.46 -10.44 39.38
N GLY A 29 -27.34 -9.43 39.40
CA GLY A 29 -27.36 -8.36 38.39
C GLY A 29 -26.07 -7.54 38.35
N VAL A 30 -25.48 -7.19 39.49
CA VAL A 30 -24.19 -6.50 39.56
C VAL A 30 -23.05 -7.37 39.03
N GLN A 31 -23.04 -8.67 39.34
CA GLN A 31 -22.03 -9.59 38.83
C GLN A 31 -22.16 -9.79 37.31
N ILE A 32 -23.39 -9.94 36.80
CA ILE A 32 -23.66 -10.02 35.36
C ILE A 32 -23.24 -8.70 34.66
N GLY A 33 -23.56 -7.55 35.23
CA GLY A 33 -23.14 -6.24 34.70
C GLY A 33 -21.62 -6.09 34.62
N LYS A 34 -20.88 -6.55 35.65
CA LYS A 34 -19.40 -6.57 35.64
C LYS A 34 -18.85 -7.56 34.60
N ALA A 35 -19.44 -8.74 34.47
CA ALA A 35 -19.03 -9.74 33.47
C ALA A 35 -19.29 -9.24 32.03
N ASN A 36 -20.42 -8.58 31.80
CA ASN A 36 -20.74 -7.96 30.51
C ASN A 36 -19.77 -6.82 30.18
N ALA A 37 -19.45 -5.95 31.15
CA ALA A 37 -18.47 -4.88 30.96
C ALA A 37 -17.06 -5.43 30.67
N ALA A 38 -16.64 -6.48 31.37
CA ALA A 38 -15.35 -7.14 31.10
C ALA A 38 -15.32 -7.80 29.71
N THR A 39 -16.42 -8.42 29.29
CA THR A 39 -16.56 -9.02 27.96
C THR A 39 -16.54 -7.96 26.86
N ALA A 40 -17.23 -6.83 27.05
CA ALA A 40 -17.22 -5.71 26.12
C ALA A 40 -15.81 -5.11 25.98
N ALA A 41 -15.12 -4.85 27.10
CA ALA A 41 -13.75 -4.36 27.08
C ALA A 41 -12.77 -5.36 26.41
N ALA A 42 -12.96 -6.66 26.63
CA ALA A 42 -12.18 -7.70 25.95
C ALA A 42 -12.46 -7.73 24.44
N ALA A 43 -13.72 -7.55 24.01
CA ALA A 43 -14.11 -7.48 22.62
C ALA A 43 -13.55 -6.23 21.91
N GLU A 44 -13.60 -5.07 22.56
CA GLU A 44 -12.99 -3.83 22.05
C GLU A 44 -11.48 -3.97 21.87
N LYS A 45 -10.80 -4.53 22.88
CA LYS A 45 -9.36 -4.79 22.81
C LYS A 45 -9.02 -5.76 21.69
N ALA A 46 -9.76 -6.86 21.58
CA ALA A 46 -9.56 -7.85 20.51
C ALA A 46 -9.81 -7.25 19.12
N ALA A 47 -10.83 -6.40 18.97
CA ALA A 47 -11.10 -5.69 17.72
C ALA A 47 -9.98 -4.71 17.35
N ALA A 48 -9.43 -3.98 18.33
CA ALA A 48 -8.30 -3.08 18.12
C ALA A 48 -7.02 -3.85 17.72
N GLU A 49 -6.72 -4.97 18.38
CA GLU A 49 -5.58 -5.83 18.04
C GLU A 49 -5.75 -6.44 16.64
N ALA A 50 -6.96 -6.93 16.31
CA ALA A 50 -7.26 -7.46 14.97
C ALA A 50 -7.11 -6.38 13.89
N ALA A 51 -7.57 -5.15 14.14
CA ALA A 51 -7.39 -4.03 13.22
C ALA A 51 -5.91 -3.67 13.02
N ALA A 52 -5.11 -3.71 14.10
CA ALA A 52 -3.68 -3.47 14.02
C ALA A 52 -2.97 -4.54 13.19
N VAL A 53 -3.27 -5.82 13.40
CA VAL A 53 -2.73 -6.93 12.61
C VAL A 53 -3.15 -6.81 11.15
N ALA A 54 -4.42 -6.53 10.87
CA ALA A 54 -4.92 -6.34 9.51
C ALA A 54 -4.20 -5.19 8.79
N GLN A 55 -3.88 -4.10 9.49
CA GLN A 55 -3.11 -3.00 8.92
C GLN A 55 -1.65 -3.38 8.65
N ILE A 56 -1.02 -4.18 9.52
CA ILE A 56 0.34 -4.69 9.31
C ILE A 56 0.39 -5.59 8.07
N GLU A 57 -0.54 -6.52 7.93
CA GLU A 57 -0.60 -7.41 6.77
C GLU A 57 -0.89 -6.63 5.47
N ARG A 58 -1.82 -5.67 5.50
CA ARG A 58 -2.07 -4.74 4.39
C ARG A 58 -0.80 -4.01 3.95
N ASN A 59 -0.01 -3.51 4.91
CA ASN A 59 1.25 -2.82 4.62
C ASN A 59 2.29 -3.77 4.03
N ARG A 60 2.38 -5.00 4.57
CA ARG A 60 3.28 -6.04 4.07
C ARG A 60 2.96 -6.40 2.62
N GLU A 61 1.69 -6.61 2.30
CA GLU A 61 1.21 -6.86 0.94
C GLU A 61 1.47 -5.66 0.02
N HIS A 62 1.22 -4.43 0.48
CA HIS A 62 1.53 -3.22 -0.29
C HIS A 62 3.02 -3.16 -0.69
N VAL A 63 3.92 -3.46 0.25
CA VAL A 63 5.37 -3.48 -0.01
C VAL A 63 5.76 -4.63 -0.94
N ALA A 64 5.13 -5.81 -0.79
CA ALA A 64 5.39 -6.97 -1.63
C ALA A 64 4.98 -6.77 -3.11
N LEU A 65 3.98 -5.93 -3.35
CA LEU A 65 3.51 -5.58 -4.70
C LEU A 65 4.32 -4.45 -5.36
N ARG A 66 5.16 -3.75 -4.60
CA ARG A 66 6.01 -2.67 -5.11
C ARG A 66 7.01 -3.23 -6.14
N PRO A 67 7.18 -2.59 -7.31
CA PRO A 67 8.25 -2.98 -8.21
C PRO A 67 9.60 -2.81 -7.51
N PRO A 68 10.53 -3.77 -7.64
CA PRO A 68 11.86 -3.62 -7.08
C PRO A 68 12.51 -2.34 -7.63
N PRO A 69 13.33 -1.63 -6.85
CA PRO A 69 14.10 -0.53 -7.39
C PRO A 69 14.96 -1.07 -8.53
N PRO A 70 14.81 -0.57 -9.76
CA PRO A 70 15.67 -1.03 -10.85
C PRO A 70 17.12 -0.64 -10.53
N PRO A 71 18.11 -1.42 -11.00
CA PRO A 71 19.49 -1.01 -10.95
C PRO A 71 19.68 0.29 -11.75
N GLU A 72 20.89 0.85 -11.70
CA GLU A 72 21.27 1.97 -12.57
C GLU A 72 20.88 1.68 -14.04
N ILE A 73 20.32 2.69 -14.72
CA ILE A 73 19.94 2.55 -16.12
C ILE A 73 21.20 2.76 -16.97
N GLU A 74 21.67 1.67 -17.57
CA GLU A 74 22.77 1.71 -18.53
C GLU A 74 22.28 2.31 -19.86
N GLY A 75 22.74 3.53 -20.14
CA GLY A 75 22.46 4.25 -21.36
C GLY A 75 23.41 3.85 -22.49
N TYR A 76 22.85 3.51 -23.65
CA TYR A 76 23.61 3.22 -24.87
C TYR A 76 23.12 4.08 -26.04
N LEU A 77 24.06 4.46 -26.91
CA LEU A 77 23.76 5.28 -28.07
C LEU A 77 23.40 4.43 -29.28
N GLU A 78 22.31 4.80 -29.94
CA GLU A 78 21.85 4.16 -31.17
C GLU A 78 21.46 5.24 -32.20
N GLY A 79 21.57 4.89 -33.49
CA GLY A 79 21.23 5.78 -34.61
C GLY A 79 22.43 6.24 -35.43
N GLU A 80 22.15 6.92 -36.55
CA GLU A 80 23.15 7.52 -37.45
C GLU A 80 23.68 8.85 -36.89
N SER A 81 24.85 9.30 -37.35
CA SER A 81 25.61 10.43 -36.78
C SER A 81 24.80 11.72 -36.56
N SER A 82 23.83 12.04 -37.42
CA SER A 82 22.98 13.23 -37.30
C SER A 82 21.71 13.04 -36.47
N HIS A 83 21.35 11.79 -36.13
CA HIS A 83 20.10 11.43 -35.46
C HIS A 83 20.31 10.38 -34.35
N ARG A 84 21.42 10.48 -33.60
CA ARG A 84 21.68 9.60 -32.47
C ARG A 84 20.73 9.92 -31.32
N ALA A 85 20.39 8.90 -30.54
CA ALA A 85 19.68 9.07 -29.28
C ALA A 85 20.24 8.11 -28.23
N LEU A 86 20.10 8.51 -26.97
CA LEU A 86 20.43 7.67 -25.83
C LEU A 86 19.21 6.84 -25.46
N PHE A 87 19.39 5.53 -25.40
CA PHE A 87 18.36 4.58 -25.02
C PHE A 87 18.72 3.92 -23.70
N GLY A 88 17.69 3.50 -22.98
CA GLY A 88 17.81 2.65 -21.81
C GLY A 88 16.84 1.49 -21.90
N ASP A 89 17.14 0.43 -21.16
CA ASP A 89 16.31 -0.77 -21.04
C ASP A 89 15.88 -0.95 -19.59
N PHE A 90 14.65 -1.42 -19.37
CA PHE A 90 14.20 -1.85 -18.05
C PHE A 90 13.17 -2.97 -18.13
N SER A 91 12.95 -3.66 -17.02
CA SER A 91 11.88 -4.65 -16.88
C SER A 91 11.28 -4.60 -15.48
N VAL A 92 10.07 -5.12 -15.33
CA VAL A 92 9.31 -5.14 -14.09
C VAL A 92 8.71 -6.53 -13.87
N PRO A 93 8.53 -7.00 -12.63
CA PRO A 93 8.11 -8.38 -12.35
C PRO A 93 6.62 -8.64 -12.58
N ARG A 94 5.81 -7.59 -12.74
CA ARG A 94 4.35 -7.63 -12.93
C ARG A 94 3.95 -6.62 -13.98
N ASP A 95 2.72 -6.69 -14.45
CA ASP A 95 2.16 -5.65 -15.31
C ASP A 95 1.93 -4.40 -14.46
N TYR A 96 2.48 -3.27 -14.90
CA TYR A 96 2.28 -1.95 -14.27
C TYR A 96 1.91 -0.94 -15.33
N ARG A 97 1.06 0.03 -14.97
CA ARG A 97 1.05 1.30 -15.69
C ARG A 97 2.25 2.11 -15.28
N VAL A 98 2.97 2.66 -16.25
CA VAL A 98 4.24 3.33 -16.00
C VAL A 98 4.26 4.69 -16.70
N VAL A 99 4.68 5.71 -15.95
CA VAL A 99 5.05 7.02 -16.49
C VAL A 99 6.51 7.26 -16.15
N ALA A 100 7.29 7.72 -17.12
CA ALA A 100 8.69 8.03 -16.91
C ALA A 100 9.01 9.49 -17.28
N ARG A 101 9.94 10.09 -16.54
CA ARG A 101 10.43 11.45 -16.77
C ARG A 101 11.95 11.47 -16.64
N ALA A 102 12.63 12.01 -17.64
CA ALA A 102 14.05 12.34 -17.57
C ALA A 102 14.25 13.56 -16.66
N TRP A 103 15.24 13.50 -15.77
CA TRP A 103 15.62 14.58 -14.85
C TRP A 103 17.08 14.96 -15.04
N ASN A 104 17.35 16.23 -15.32
CA ASN A 104 18.71 16.76 -15.50
C ASN A 104 19.26 17.48 -14.24
N GLY A 105 18.51 17.47 -13.14
CA GLY A 105 18.80 18.22 -11.91
C GLY A 105 17.99 19.51 -11.74
N ILE A 106 17.36 20.02 -12.81
CA ILE A 106 16.64 21.30 -12.82
C ILE A 106 15.22 21.12 -13.34
N SER A 107 15.04 20.34 -14.41
CA SER A 107 13.77 20.18 -15.11
C SER A 107 13.46 18.71 -15.40
N HIS A 108 12.18 18.43 -15.55
CA HIS A 108 11.68 17.13 -16.03
C HIS A 108 11.29 17.20 -17.50
N THR A 109 11.60 16.14 -18.25
CA THR A 109 11.10 15.92 -19.61
C THR A 109 10.38 14.57 -19.68
N PRO A 110 9.14 14.49 -20.17
CA PRO A 110 8.43 13.22 -20.31
C PRO A 110 9.18 12.27 -21.25
N ILE A 111 9.28 11.00 -20.85
CA ILE A 111 9.79 9.91 -21.68
C ILE A 111 8.59 9.19 -22.30
N ALA A 112 8.63 8.99 -23.61
CA ALA A 112 7.61 8.21 -24.29
C ALA A 112 7.76 6.73 -23.93
N LEU A 113 6.74 6.17 -23.28
CA LEU A 113 6.61 4.75 -22.93
C LEU A 113 5.24 4.24 -23.35
N GLU A 114 5.13 2.92 -23.51
CA GLU A 114 3.84 2.25 -23.49
C GLU A 114 3.16 2.54 -22.14
N GLN A 115 1.85 2.82 -22.17
CA GLN A 115 1.08 3.10 -20.96
C GLN A 115 1.17 1.95 -19.94
N VAL A 116 1.27 0.71 -20.42
CA VAL A 116 1.36 -0.51 -19.62
C VAL A 116 2.64 -1.25 -19.98
N VAL A 117 3.52 -1.44 -19.00
CA VAL A 117 4.73 -2.25 -19.13
C VAL A 117 4.41 -3.64 -18.64
N ARG A 118 4.57 -4.63 -19.53
CA ARG A 118 4.27 -6.03 -19.21
C ARG A 118 5.36 -6.69 -18.37
N ALA A 119 4.94 -7.61 -17.53
CA ALA A 119 5.76 -8.41 -16.64
C ALA A 119 6.88 -9.14 -17.41
N ASN A 120 8.10 -9.04 -16.88
CA ASN A 120 9.31 -9.74 -17.33
C ASN A 120 9.66 -9.50 -18.81
N GLN A 121 9.19 -8.40 -19.40
CA GLN A 121 9.58 -7.98 -20.74
C GLN A 121 10.59 -6.84 -20.64
N ILE A 122 11.72 -6.99 -21.33
CA ILE A 122 12.69 -5.92 -21.48
C ILE A 122 12.07 -4.86 -22.41
N ARG A 123 11.95 -3.64 -21.90
CA ARG A 123 11.43 -2.50 -22.64
C ARG A 123 12.53 -1.48 -22.85
N ARG A 124 12.77 -1.22 -24.13
CA ARG A 124 13.64 -0.15 -24.63
C ARG A 124 12.88 1.16 -24.69
N PHE A 125 13.50 2.24 -24.26
CA PHE A 125 12.94 3.58 -24.34
C PHE A 125 14.01 4.64 -24.62
N CYS A 126 13.60 5.71 -25.31
CA CYS A 126 14.49 6.83 -25.62
C CYS A 126 14.58 7.76 -24.39
N ILE A 127 15.78 7.93 -23.86
CA ILE A 127 16.06 8.82 -22.72
C ILE A 127 16.13 10.27 -23.22
N GLU A 128 16.98 10.52 -24.22
CA GLU A 128 17.13 11.85 -24.82
C GLU A 128 17.73 11.78 -26.24
N PRO A 129 17.42 12.76 -27.11
CA PRO A 129 18.15 12.96 -28.35
C PRO A 129 19.62 13.31 -28.10
N TRP A 130 20.51 12.84 -28.98
CA TRP A 130 21.95 13.04 -28.87
C TRP A 130 22.49 13.83 -30.07
N PRO A 131 22.45 15.18 -30.03
CA PRO A 131 22.92 16.01 -31.13
C PRO A 131 24.43 15.88 -31.35
N GLU A 132 24.87 16.20 -32.56
CA GLU A 132 26.28 16.19 -32.95
C GLU A 132 27.13 17.06 -32.00
N GLY A 133 28.31 16.56 -31.64
CA GLY A 133 29.22 17.23 -30.71
C GLY A 133 28.89 17.06 -29.22
N ARG A 134 27.75 16.44 -28.85
CA ARG A 134 27.47 16.11 -27.44
C ARG A 134 28.39 14.98 -26.97
N GLN A 135 29.10 15.23 -25.87
CA GLN A 135 30.02 14.26 -25.25
C GLN A 135 29.41 13.50 -24.05
N ARG A 136 28.35 14.05 -23.43
CA ARG A 136 27.77 13.51 -22.19
C ARG A 136 26.24 13.64 -22.19
N PRO A 137 25.53 12.74 -21.48
CA PRO A 137 24.09 12.87 -21.31
C PRO A 137 23.77 14.13 -20.49
N GLN A 138 22.64 14.78 -20.81
CA GLN A 138 22.09 15.85 -19.98
C GLN A 138 21.23 15.27 -18.86
N THR A 139 20.50 14.21 -19.16
CA THR A 139 19.72 13.43 -18.20
C THR A 139 20.63 12.75 -17.20
N ARG A 140 20.38 12.98 -15.91
CA ARG A 140 21.14 12.39 -14.80
C ARG A 140 20.39 11.24 -14.16
N GLU A 141 19.07 11.38 -14.07
CA GLU A 141 18.20 10.40 -13.46
C GLU A 141 16.93 10.22 -14.30
N ILE A 142 16.32 9.05 -14.20
CA ILE A 142 14.98 8.80 -14.70
C ILE A 142 14.07 8.57 -13.50
N GLU A 143 13.00 9.35 -13.42
CA GLU A 143 11.93 9.13 -12.46
C GLU A 143 10.86 8.26 -13.09
N PHE A 144 10.62 7.08 -12.50
CA PHE A 144 9.53 6.19 -12.86
C PHE A 144 8.43 6.24 -11.81
N GLU A 145 7.20 6.34 -12.28
CA GLU A 145 5.99 6.24 -11.48
C GLU A 145 5.20 5.02 -11.91
N PHE A 146 4.72 4.24 -10.95
CA PHE A 146 4.07 2.96 -11.17
C PHE A 146 2.69 2.93 -10.54
N TRP A 147 1.73 2.34 -11.24
CA TRP A 147 0.40 2.04 -10.74
C TRP A 147 0.00 0.61 -11.09
N PRO A 148 -0.88 -0.03 -10.30
CA PRO A 148 -1.56 -1.25 -10.73
C PRO A 148 -2.32 -1.03 -12.05
N PRO A 149 -2.48 -2.08 -12.87
CA PRO A 149 -3.31 -2.02 -14.06
C PRO A 149 -4.80 -1.87 -13.71
N THR A 150 -5.57 -1.46 -14.70
CA THR A 150 -7.02 -1.21 -14.64
C THR A 150 -7.76 -2.03 -15.70
N GLU A 151 -9.09 -2.10 -15.59
CA GLU A 151 -9.94 -2.84 -16.53
C GLU A 151 -9.72 -2.46 -17.99
N THR A 152 -9.37 -1.20 -18.26
CA THR A 152 -9.18 -0.67 -19.61
C THR A 152 -7.83 -1.03 -20.23
N ASP A 153 -6.89 -1.56 -19.46
CA ASP A 153 -5.51 -1.80 -19.92
C ASP A 153 -5.36 -3.09 -20.73
N GLY A 154 -6.36 -3.98 -20.73
CA GLY A 154 -6.33 -5.23 -21.51
C GLY A 154 -5.29 -6.24 -21.03
N VAL A 155 -4.89 -6.18 -19.75
CA VAL A 155 -3.95 -7.10 -19.09
C VAL A 155 -4.58 -7.71 -17.84
N GLU A 156 -3.90 -8.68 -17.20
CA GLU A 156 -4.38 -9.25 -15.95
C GLU A 156 -4.44 -8.18 -14.86
N MET A 157 -5.65 -7.97 -14.34
CA MET A 157 -5.87 -6.98 -13.31
C MET A 157 -5.41 -7.47 -11.95
N TRP A 158 -4.77 -6.57 -11.22
CA TRP A 158 -4.48 -6.74 -9.81
C TRP A 158 -4.55 -5.40 -9.10
N GLY A 159 -4.83 -5.42 -7.79
CA GLY A 159 -4.99 -4.22 -6.99
C GLY A 159 -3.98 -4.17 -5.85
N CYS A 160 -3.65 -2.96 -5.39
CA CYS A 160 -2.98 -2.78 -4.13
C CYS A 160 -4.01 -2.67 -3.00
N PRO A 161 -3.84 -3.34 -1.85
CA PRO A 161 -4.82 -3.34 -0.76
C PRO A 161 -4.98 -1.98 -0.06
N CYS A 162 -4.20 -0.96 -0.44
CA CYS A 162 -4.42 0.42 -0.02
C CYS A 162 -5.56 1.13 -0.78
N GLY A 163 -6.09 0.53 -1.85
CA GLY A 163 -7.19 1.09 -2.65
C GLY A 163 -6.81 2.20 -3.63
N ARG A 164 -5.53 2.60 -3.71
CA ARG A 164 -5.07 3.58 -4.70
C ARG A 164 -4.91 2.94 -6.08
N LEU A 165 -5.78 3.34 -6.99
CA LEU A 165 -5.84 2.83 -8.36
C LEU A 165 -5.75 3.94 -9.42
N HIS A 166 -5.82 5.22 -9.05
CA HIS A 166 -5.93 6.30 -10.03
C HIS A 166 -4.58 6.96 -10.37
N PRO A 167 -4.29 7.19 -11.67
CA PRO A 167 -3.11 7.90 -12.15
C PRO A 167 -3.20 9.42 -12.02
N ASP A 168 -4.33 9.94 -11.52
CA ASP A 168 -4.56 11.39 -11.31
C ASP A 168 -3.85 11.92 -10.05
N GLU A 169 -3.22 11.02 -9.28
CA GLU A 169 -2.37 11.31 -8.11
C GLU A 169 -0.90 11.00 -8.43
N GLN A 170 0.02 11.40 -7.54
CA GLN A 170 1.43 10.97 -7.62
C GLN A 170 1.53 9.45 -7.82
N GLY A 171 2.58 9.01 -8.52
CA GLY A 171 2.93 7.59 -8.69
C GLY A 171 2.67 6.78 -7.43
N HIS A 172 1.88 5.71 -7.53
CA HIS A 172 1.58 4.86 -6.38
C HIS A 172 2.86 4.27 -5.77
N TRP A 173 3.83 3.95 -6.64
CA TRP A 173 5.24 3.86 -6.27
C TRP A 173 6.08 4.74 -7.18
N ARG A 174 7.19 5.25 -6.65
CA ARG A 174 8.12 6.12 -7.39
C ARG A 174 9.56 5.67 -7.17
N TRP A 175 10.33 5.62 -8.25
CA TRP A 175 11.77 5.40 -8.24
C TRP A 175 12.48 6.51 -9.00
N ARG A 176 13.62 6.97 -8.48
CA ARG A 176 14.57 7.82 -9.22
C ARG A 176 15.85 7.03 -9.39
N ILE A 177 16.26 6.89 -10.64
CA ILE A 177 17.29 5.93 -11.02
C ILE A 177 18.37 6.68 -11.77
N PRO A 178 19.63 6.61 -11.34
CA PRO A 178 20.71 7.24 -12.07
C PRO A 178 20.85 6.65 -13.47
N VAL A 179 21.28 7.48 -14.41
CA VAL A 179 21.66 7.07 -15.77
C VAL A 179 23.18 7.00 -15.83
N SER A 180 23.72 5.81 -16.05
CA SER A 180 25.11 5.65 -16.47
C SER A 180 25.19 5.70 -17.99
N TYR A 181 26.34 6.13 -18.51
CA TYR A 181 26.63 6.13 -19.93
C TYR A 181 27.98 5.47 -20.13
N ILE A 182 28.01 4.42 -20.96
CA ILE A 182 29.25 3.76 -21.36
C ILE A 182 29.57 4.25 -22.77
N ASP A 183 30.66 5.00 -22.91
CA ASP A 183 31.15 5.35 -24.23
C ASP A 183 31.79 4.11 -24.85
N VAL A 184 31.13 3.52 -25.85
CA VAL A 184 31.61 2.30 -26.53
C VAL A 184 32.96 2.53 -27.22
N LEU A 185 33.39 3.78 -27.39
CA LEU A 185 34.70 4.13 -27.94
C LEU A 185 35.87 3.88 -26.97
N ASP A 186 35.64 3.73 -25.67
CA ASP A 186 36.70 3.46 -24.68
C ASP A 186 37.06 1.96 -24.55
N THR A 187 36.41 1.06 -25.31
CA THR A 187 36.62 -0.40 -25.20
C THR A 187 37.56 -0.99 -26.26
N ILE A 188 38.13 -0.16 -27.15
CA ILE A 188 39.05 -0.60 -28.22
C ILE A 188 40.46 0.02 -28.07
N ALA A 189 40.90 0.26 -26.83
CA ALA A 189 42.27 0.69 -26.52
C ALA A 189 43.07 -0.40 -25.79
#